data_AF-A0AAX3E7B8-F1
#
_entry.id   AF-A0AAX3E7B8-F1
#
_cell.length_a   1.000
_cell.length_b   1.000
_cell.length_c   1.000
_cell.angle_alpha   90.00
_cell.angle_beta   90.00
_cell.angle_gamma   90.00
#
_symmetry.space_group_name_H-M   'P 1'
#
loop_
_entity.id
_entity.type
_entity.pdbx_description
1 polymer ?
#
loop_
_entity_poly.entity_id
_entity_poly.type
_entity_poly.pdbx_seq_one_letter_code
_entity_poly.pdbx_strand_id
1 'polypeptide(L)'
;MMQDIKESVFEVLRAVLPIILVITIFKIALLRVPPSDLLLFLLGSGMVVLGIALFLTGVKAGLLPVGEAIGSELPARGSLLLVVAGSFLFGFLTIIAEPNLRVLVDMLDAVPGTGIPAVPLLLAIAVSVGFVITAGVLRIIFGFPLAYLFVAGYGAILLLAPFSSPEFLAVAVDAGGITTGLLTIPIILALGAGVSAVLAGRSALTDGFGLIGLASIAPILGVMAMGLVYP
;
A
#
# COMPACT_ATOMS: atom_id res chain seq x y z
N MET A 1 -18.17 -8.92 -16.90
CA MET A 1 -16.81 -9.49 -17.04
C MET A 1 -16.04 -8.94 -18.24
N MET A 2 -16.45 -9.20 -19.50
CA MET A 2 -15.71 -8.68 -20.68
C MET A 2 -15.72 -7.14 -20.77
N GLN A 3 -16.81 -6.50 -20.32
CA GLN A 3 -16.93 -5.05 -20.24
C GLN A 3 -16.02 -4.47 -19.15
N ASP A 4 -16.01 -5.08 -17.96
CA ASP A 4 -15.14 -4.68 -16.83
C ASP A 4 -13.64 -4.77 -17.18
N ILE A 5 -13.24 -5.77 -17.96
CA ILE A 5 -11.86 -5.90 -18.46
C ILE A 5 -11.54 -4.77 -19.43
N LYS A 6 -12.43 -4.46 -20.39
CA LYS A 6 -12.23 -3.35 -21.34
C LYS A 6 -12.11 -2.00 -20.63
N GLU A 7 -12.97 -1.76 -19.66
CA GLU A 7 -12.93 -0.55 -18.83
C GLU A 7 -11.64 -0.48 -18.02
N SER A 8 -11.24 -1.58 -17.38
CA SER A 8 -9.98 -1.65 -16.63
C SER A 8 -8.76 -1.43 -17.51
N VAL A 9 -8.72 -1.99 -18.72
CA VAL A 9 -7.63 -1.74 -19.68
C VAL A 9 -7.54 -0.25 -20.02
N PHE A 10 -8.67 0.42 -20.23
CA PHE A 10 -8.69 1.82 -20.59
C PHE A 10 -8.32 2.74 -19.43
N GLU A 11 -8.76 2.40 -18.21
CA GLU A 11 -8.38 3.07 -16.96
C GLU A 11 -6.86 2.99 -16.74
N VAL A 12 -6.30 1.78 -16.83
CA VAL A 12 -4.85 1.54 -16.69
C VAL A 12 -4.07 2.22 -17.80
N LEU A 13 -4.54 2.15 -19.05
CA LEU A 13 -3.89 2.81 -20.17
C LEU A 13 -3.81 4.32 -19.92
N ARG A 14 -4.89 4.98 -19.50
CA ARG A 14 -4.88 6.41 -19.19
C ARG A 14 -3.93 6.77 -18.05
N ALA A 15 -3.82 5.91 -17.04
CA ALA A 15 -2.91 6.12 -15.91
C ALA A 15 -1.43 5.95 -16.29
N VAL A 16 -1.11 4.96 -17.13
CA VAL A 16 0.27 4.59 -17.46
C VAL A 16 0.80 5.31 -18.71
N LEU A 17 -0.07 5.75 -19.63
CA LEU A 17 0.30 6.42 -20.88
C LEU A 17 1.22 7.64 -20.67
N PRO A 18 1.00 8.54 -19.69
CA PRO A 18 1.92 9.66 -19.45
C PRO A 18 3.35 9.20 -19.16
N ILE A 19 3.50 8.11 -18.39
CA ILE A 19 4.80 7.54 -18.03
C ILE A 19 5.47 6.95 -19.29
N ILE A 20 4.72 6.18 -20.08
CA ILE A 20 5.21 5.61 -21.35
C ILE A 20 5.68 6.72 -22.29
N LEU A 21 4.93 7.82 -22.40
CA LEU A 21 5.26 8.95 -23.25
C LEU A 21 6.56 9.63 -22.80
N VAL A 22 6.70 9.93 -21.51
CA VAL A 22 7.91 10.56 -20.97
C VAL A 22 9.13 9.67 -21.20
N ILE A 23 9.03 8.36 -20.91
CA ILE A 23 10.14 7.42 -21.13
C ILE A 23 10.48 7.32 -22.63
N THR A 24 9.47 7.29 -23.49
CA THR A 24 9.67 7.25 -24.95
C THR A 24 10.41 8.49 -25.44
N ILE A 25 10.01 9.68 -24.97
CA ILE A 25 10.68 10.94 -25.29
C ILE A 25 12.13 10.90 -24.80
N PHE A 26 12.39 10.46 -23.58
CA PHE A 26 13.75 10.32 -23.04
C PHE A 26 14.62 9.35 -23.87
N LYS A 27 14.06 8.20 -24.24
CA LYS A 27 14.75 7.18 -25.03
C LYS A 27 15.11 7.68 -26.43
N ILE A 28 14.24 8.44 -27.09
CA ILE A 28 14.46 8.96 -28.45
C ILE A 28 15.33 10.22 -28.42
N ALA A 29 14.97 11.22 -27.60
CA ALA A 29 15.58 12.55 -27.64
C ALA A 29 16.92 12.61 -26.90
N LEU A 30 17.02 11.96 -25.74
CA LEU A 30 18.16 12.10 -24.82
C LEU A 30 19.13 10.93 -24.94
N LEU A 31 18.63 9.70 -24.82
CA LEU A 31 19.47 8.49 -24.82
C LEU A 31 19.80 7.97 -26.24
N ARG A 32 19.00 8.35 -27.24
CA ARG A 32 19.15 7.94 -28.65
C ARG A 32 19.32 6.42 -28.82
N VAL A 33 18.47 5.65 -28.14
CA VAL A 33 18.57 4.18 -28.14
C VAL A 33 18.24 3.59 -29.52
N PRO A 34 18.76 2.39 -29.84
CA PRO A 34 18.40 1.67 -31.05
C PRO A 34 16.87 1.47 -31.19
N PRO A 35 16.31 1.48 -32.41
CA PRO A 35 14.88 1.24 -32.62
C PRO A 35 14.37 -0.10 -32.07
N SER A 36 15.24 -1.12 -31.99
CA SER A 36 14.93 -2.42 -31.37
C SER A 36 14.53 -2.29 -29.90
N ASP A 37 15.25 -1.46 -29.15
CA ASP A 37 15.07 -1.31 -27.71
C ASP A 37 13.85 -0.45 -27.40
N LEU A 38 13.55 0.50 -28.28
CA LEU A 38 12.30 1.26 -28.24
C LEU A 38 11.10 0.34 -28.50
N LEU A 39 11.17 -0.52 -29.52
CA LEU A 39 10.10 -1.46 -29.85
C LEU A 39 9.87 -2.47 -28.71
N LEU A 40 10.95 -3.00 -28.13
CA LEU A 40 10.88 -3.90 -26.98
C LEU A 40 10.21 -3.23 -25.77
N PHE A 41 10.55 -1.97 -25.51
CA PHE A 41 9.92 -1.17 -24.46
C PHE A 41 8.43 -0.95 -24.70
N LEU A 42 8.02 -0.60 -25.92
CA LEU A 42 6.61 -0.37 -26.25
C LEU A 42 5.79 -1.67 -26.15
N LEU A 43 6.34 -2.79 -26.63
CA LEU A 43 5.71 -4.10 -26.49
C LEU A 43 5.60 -4.52 -25.02
N GLY A 44 6.69 -4.37 -24.25
CA GLY A 44 6.70 -4.65 -22.82
C GLY A 44 5.71 -3.78 -22.04
N SER A 45 5.62 -2.50 -22.38
CA SER A 45 4.63 -1.58 -21.80
C SER A 45 3.20 -2.02 -22.10
N GLY A 46 2.93 -2.49 -23.33
CA GLY A 46 1.64 -3.07 -23.70
C GLY A 46 1.31 -4.32 -22.87
N MET A 47 2.27 -5.21 -22.66
CA MET A 47 2.10 -6.38 -21.80
C MET A 47 1.83 -6.00 -20.34
N VAL A 48 2.52 -4.98 -19.81
CA VAL A 48 2.30 -4.47 -18.46
C VAL A 48 0.89 -3.88 -18.30
N VAL A 49 0.43 -3.07 -19.26
CA VAL A 49 -0.93 -2.50 -19.23
C VAL A 49 -1.99 -3.62 -19.20
N LEU A 50 -1.84 -4.64 -20.05
CA LEU A 50 -2.74 -5.79 -20.05
C LEU A 50 -2.67 -6.58 -18.74
N GLY A 51 -1.46 -6.83 -18.24
CA GLY A 51 -1.23 -7.56 -16.99
C GLY A 51 -1.87 -6.85 -15.78
N ILE A 52 -1.65 -5.55 -15.64
CA ILE A 52 -2.24 -4.73 -14.57
C ILE A 52 -3.76 -4.70 -14.69
N ALA A 53 -4.32 -4.57 -15.89
CA ALA A 53 -5.77 -4.55 -16.08
C ALA A 53 -6.42 -5.88 -15.67
N LEU A 54 -5.83 -7.02 -16.05
CA LEU A 54 -6.29 -8.34 -15.64
C LEU A 54 -6.14 -8.54 -14.13
N PHE A 55 -5.02 -8.11 -13.56
CA PHE A 55 -4.77 -8.16 -12.12
C PHE A 55 -5.82 -7.36 -11.33
N LEU A 56 -6.06 -6.10 -11.68
CA LEU A 56 -7.06 -5.25 -11.04
C LEU A 56 -8.47 -5.81 -11.18
N THR A 57 -8.81 -6.40 -12.34
CA THR A 57 -10.09 -7.08 -12.53
C THR A 57 -10.23 -8.24 -11.54
N GLY A 58 -9.18 -9.05 -11.37
CA GLY A 58 -9.15 -10.14 -10.41
C GLY A 58 -9.27 -9.66 -8.95
N VAL A 59 -8.58 -8.58 -8.60
CA VAL A 59 -8.67 -7.94 -7.27
C VAL A 59 -10.09 -7.45 -6.99
N LYS A 60 -10.70 -6.74 -7.95
CA LYS A 60 -12.09 -6.24 -7.84
C LYS A 60 -13.10 -7.37 -7.68
N ALA A 61 -12.92 -8.48 -8.42
CA ALA A 61 -13.84 -9.61 -8.38
C ALA A 61 -13.66 -10.52 -7.15
N GLY A 62 -12.44 -10.63 -6.63
CA GLY A 62 -12.09 -11.58 -5.56
C GLY A 62 -11.81 -10.93 -4.20
N LEU A 63 -10.83 -10.03 -4.15
CA LEU A 63 -10.31 -9.51 -2.87
C LEU A 63 -11.17 -8.40 -2.26
N LEU A 64 -11.80 -7.57 -3.08
CA LEU A 64 -12.72 -6.51 -2.61
C LEU A 64 -13.89 -7.08 -1.79
N PRO A 65 -14.68 -8.03 -2.31
CA PRO A 65 -15.79 -8.61 -1.54
C PRO A 65 -15.33 -9.28 -0.23
N VAL A 66 -14.13 -9.88 -0.24
CA VAL A 66 -13.53 -10.47 0.97
C VAL A 66 -13.21 -9.40 2.01
N GLY A 67 -12.61 -8.28 1.60
CA GLY A 67 -12.32 -7.16 2.50
C GLY A 67 -13.57 -6.54 3.10
N GLU A 68 -14.62 -6.34 2.29
CA GLU A 68 -15.92 -5.83 2.76
C GLU A 68 -16.60 -6.79 3.73
N ALA A 69 -16.63 -8.08 3.41
CA ALA A 69 -17.23 -9.11 4.26
C ALA A 69 -16.53 -9.18 5.62
N ILE A 70 -15.19 -9.28 5.63
CA ILE A 70 -14.39 -9.25 6.87
C ILE A 70 -14.65 -7.94 7.63
N GLY A 71 -14.61 -6.81 6.94
CA GLY A 71 -14.85 -5.50 7.52
C GLY A 71 -16.20 -5.40 8.23
N SER A 72 -17.27 -5.96 7.65
CA SER A 72 -18.61 -5.97 8.26
C SER A 72 -18.76 -6.97 9.42
N GLU A 73 -18.16 -8.15 9.33
CA GLU A 73 -18.30 -9.20 10.34
C GLU A 73 -17.54 -8.89 11.64
N LEU A 74 -16.39 -8.22 11.55
CA LEU A 74 -15.58 -7.86 12.71
C LEU A 74 -16.37 -7.03 13.77
N PRO A 75 -16.96 -5.87 13.42
CA PRO A 75 -17.77 -5.10 14.36
C PRO A 75 -19.12 -5.77 14.69
N ALA A 76 -19.72 -6.50 13.76
CA ALA A 76 -21.02 -7.15 13.97
C ALA A 76 -21.00 -8.18 15.11
N ARG A 77 -19.88 -8.87 15.30
CA ARG A 77 -19.71 -9.86 16.38
C ARG A 77 -19.50 -9.25 17.77
N GLY A 78 -19.27 -7.94 17.87
CA GLY A 78 -19.13 -7.21 19.14
C GLY A 78 -17.91 -7.57 20.00
N SER A 79 -16.99 -8.41 19.52
CA SER A 79 -15.78 -8.81 20.26
C SER A 79 -14.60 -7.93 19.88
N LEU A 80 -14.12 -7.14 20.84
CA LEU A 80 -12.94 -6.29 20.66
C LEU A 80 -11.69 -7.11 20.30
N LEU A 81 -11.55 -8.31 20.86
CA LEU A 81 -10.42 -9.20 20.55
C LEU A 81 -10.44 -9.64 19.08
N LEU A 82 -11.62 -9.98 18.55
CA LEU A 82 -11.77 -10.34 17.14
C LEU A 82 -11.45 -9.15 16.23
N VAL A 83 -11.94 -7.95 16.58
CA VAL A 83 -11.62 -6.73 15.83
C VAL A 83 -10.12 -6.48 15.80
N VAL A 84 -9.45 -6.53 16.96
CA VAL A 84 -8.01 -6.29 17.08
C VAL A 84 -7.21 -7.34 16.32
N ALA A 85 -7.41 -8.62 16.61
CA ALA A 85 -6.66 -9.69 15.96
C ALA A 85 -6.96 -9.78 14.47
N GLY A 86 -8.23 -9.64 14.07
CA GLY A 86 -8.67 -9.73 12.69
C GLY A 86 -8.15 -8.59 11.83
N SER A 87 -8.30 -7.34 12.28
CA SER A 87 -7.77 -6.18 11.55
C SER A 87 -6.24 -6.18 11.47
N PHE A 88 -5.57 -6.63 12.54
CA PHE A 88 -4.11 -6.74 12.57
C PHE A 88 -3.63 -7.76 11.55
N LEU A 89 -4.17 -8.98 11.60
CA LEU A 89 -3.80 -10.06 10.68
C LEU A 89 -4.13 -9.69 9.24
N PHE A 90 -5.28 -9.05 9.00
CA PHE A 90 -5.68 -8.65 7.66
C PHE A 90 -4.75 -7.57 7.10
N GLY A 91 -4.43 -6.53 7.88
CA GLY A 91 -3.47 -5.50 7.50
C GLY A 91 -2.07 -6.08 7.27
N PHE A 92 -1.59 -6.92 8.19
CA PHE A 92 -0.30 -7.61 8.07
C PHE A 92 -0.21 -8.45 6.79
N LEU A 93 -1.18 -9.35 6.57
CA LEU A 93 -1.17 -10.26 5.41
C LEU A 93 -1.33 -9.52 4.09
N THR A 94 -2.10 -8.43 4.06
CA THR A 94 -2.24 -7.58 2.87
C THR A 94 -0.89 -7.04 2.43
N ILE A 95 -0.06 -6.60 3.38
CA ILE A 95 1.26 -6.05 3.09
C ILE A 95 2.28 -7.11 2.74
N ILE A 96 2.23 -8.28 3.39
CA ILE A 96 3.05 -9.43 2.98
C ILE A 96 2.73 -9.86 1.54
N ALA A 97 1.47 -9.74 1.13
CA ALA A 97 1.03 -10.05 -0.22
C ALA A 97 1.32 -8.94 -1.24
N GLU A 98 1.75 -7.74 -0.81
CA GLU A 98 2.00 -6.61 -1.69
C GLU A 98 3.28 -6.85 -2.52
N PRO A 99 3.17 -7.01 -3.85
CA PRO A 99 4.34 -7.30 -4.69
C PRO A 99 5.36 -6.17 -4.68
N ASN A 100 4.91 -4.92 -4.53
CA ASN A 100 5.79 -3.75 -4.47
C ASN A 100 6.73 -3.79 -3.26
N LEU A 101 6.31 -4.39 -2.14
CA LEU A 101 7.17 -4.59 -0.97
C LEU A 101 8.32 -5.54 -1.28
N ARG A 102 8.03 -6.64 -1.98
CA ARG A 102 9.05 -7.61 -2.39
C ARG A 102 10.05 -6.99 -3.36
N VAL A 103 9.57 -6.18 -4.32
CA VAL A 103 10.46 -5.45 -5.24
C VAL A 103 11.39 -4.49 -4.49
N LEU A 104 10.89 -3.73 -3.51
CA LEU A 104 11.75 -2.86 -2.69
C LEU A 104 12.85 -3.67 -1.98
N VAL A 105 12.47 -4.77 -1.35
CA VAL A 105 13.40 -5.64 -0.62
C VAL A 105 14.47 -6.20 -1.55
N ASP A 106 14.08 -6.71 -2.72
CA ASP A 106 15.02 -7.25 -3.72
C ASP A 106 15.98 -6.16 -4.24
N MET A 107 15.51 -4.91 -4.38
CA MET A 107 16.36 -3.77 -4.75
C MET A 107 17.40 -3.43 -3.68
N LEU A 108 17.04 -3.53 -2.39
CA LEU A 108 17.95 -3.26 -1.28
C LEU A 108 18.99 -4.36 -1.11
N ASP A 109 18.61 -5.63 -1.32
CA ASP A 109 19.54 -6.77 -1.29
C ASP A 109 20.53 -6.73 -2.47
N ALA A 110 20.14 -6.16 -3.61
CA ALA A 110 21.01 -6.01 -4.77
C ALA A 110 22.12 -4.96 -4.58
N VAL A 111 22.01 -4.07 -3.59
CA VAL A 111 23.01 -3.04 -3.29
C VAL A 111 23.85 -3.47 -2.08
N PRO A 112 25.12 -3.87 -2.28
CA PRO A 112 25.98 -4.29 -1.17
C PRO A 112 26.25 -3.12 -0.22
N GLY A 113 26.24 -3.39 1.09
CA GLY A 113 26.67 -2.43 2.11
C GLY A 113 25.59 -1.50 2.67
N THR A 114 24.30 -1.72 2.34
CA THR A 114 23.17 -0.98 2.91
C THR A 114 22.94 -1.27 4.40
N GLY A 115 23.36 -2.43 4.89
CA GLY A 115 23.19 -2.83 6.31
C GLY A 115 21.74 -3.14 6.71
N ILE A 116 20.78 -3.03 5.79
CA ILE A 116 19.35 -3.24 6.04
C ILE A 116 18.98 -4.67 5.64
N PRO A 117 18.69 -5.56 6.59
CA PRO A 117 18.34 -6.94 6.25
C PRO A 117 16.91 -7.04 5.68
N ALA A 118 16.77 -7.72 4.54
CA ALA A 118 15.53 -7.91 3.80
C ALA A 118 14.34 -8.45 4.62
N VAL A 119 14.53 -9.58 5.30
CA VAL A 119 13.44 -10.26 6.02
C VAL A 119 12.96 -9.43 7.22
N PRO A 120 13.83 -8.89 8.10
CA PRO A 120 13.41 -7.99 9.16
C PRO A 120 12.72 -6.73 8.64
N LEU A 121 13.17 -6.15 7.51
CA LEU A 121 12.52 -4.98 6.90
C LEU A 121 11.08 -5.28 6.49
N LEU A 122 10.87 -6.39 5.78
CA LEU A 122 9.55 -6.84 5.35
C LEU A 122 8.63 -7.08 6.55
N LEU A 123 9.13 -7.73 7.59
CA LEU A 123 8.35 -7.98 8.81
C LEU A 123 8.05 -6.70 9.59
N ALA A 124 9.00 -5.78 9.71
CA ALA A 124 8.82 -4.50 10.38
C ALA A 124 7.72 -3.67 9.70
N ILE A 125 7.75 -3.59 8.37
CA ILE A 125 6.74 -2.90 7.57
C ILE A 125 5.37 -3.59 7.75
N ALA A 126 5.28 -4.92 7.57
CA ALA A 126 4.00 -5.62 7.68
C ALA A 126 3.38 -5.52 9.09
N VAL A 127 4.20 -5.64 10.15
CA VAL A 127 3.74 -5.53 11.54
C VAL A 127 3.26 -4.11 11.83
N SER A 128 4.01 -3.08 11.41
CA SER A 128 3.62 -1.69 11.61
C SER A 128 2.27 -1.37 10.96
N VAL A 129 2.04 -1.85 9.73
CA VAL A 129 0.77 -1.67 9.03
C VAL A 129 -0.35 -2.42 9.74
N GLY A 130 -0.13 -3.65 10.20
CA GLY A 130 -1.10 -4.39 11.01
C GLY A 130 -1.58 -3.56 12.21
N PHE A 131 -0.65 -3.00 12.99
CA PHE A 131 -0.99 -2.17 14.16
C PHE A 131 -1.75 -0.89 13.80
N VAL A 132 -1.31 -0.19 12.75
CA VAL A 132 -1.93 1.09 12.36
C VAL A 132 -3.31 0.87 11.73
N ILE A 133 -3.50 -0.21 10.97
CA ILE A 133 -4.83 -0.59 10.45
C ILE A 133 -5.76 -0.96 11.59
N THR A 134 -5.30 -1.71 12.60
CA THR A 134 -6.09 -1.96 13.79
C THR A 134 -6.48 -0.66 14.50
N ALA A 135 -5.54 0.26 14.72
CA ALA A 135 -5.84 1.56 15.32
C ALA A 135 -6.87 2.34 14.48
N GLY A 136 -6.75 2.31 13.16
CA GLY A 136 -7.70 2.92 12.23
C GLY A 136 -9.11 2.31 12.33
N VAL A 137 -9.22 0.99 12.36
CA VAL A 137 -10.51 0.26 12.50
C VAL A 137 -11.15 0.57 13.86
N LEU A 138 -10.38 0.51 14.95
CA LEU A 138 -10.85 0.89 16.28
C LEU A 138 -11.34 2.34 16.31
N ARG A 139 -10.64 3.23 15.61
CA ARG A 139 -11.05 4.63 15.46
C ARG A 139 -12.41 4.77 14.76
N ILE A 140 -12.70 3.98 13.73
CA ILE A 140 -14.01 3.99 13.06
C ILE A 140 -15.11 3.53 14.04
N ILE A 141 -14.86 2.46 14.78
CA ILE A 141 -15.82 1.86 15.74
C ILE A 141 -16.11 2.81 16.89
N PHE A 142 -15.08 3.34 17.55
CA PHE A 142 -15.23 4.24 18.70
C PHE A 142 -15.51 5.70 18.32
N GLY A 143 -15.37 6.05 17.05
CA GLY A 143 -15.65 7.39 16.55
C GLY A 143 -14.59 8.44 16.87
N PHE A 144 -13.34 8.03 17.07
CA PHE A 144 -12.24 8.97 17.29
C PHE A 144 -11.96 9.81 16.03
N PRO A 145 -11.65 11.11 16.15
CA PRO A 145 -11.29 11.91 15.00
C PRO A 145 -9.99 11.43 14.34
N LEU A 146 -9.99 11.30 13.01
CA LEU A 146 -8.84 10.83 12.22
C LEU A 146 -7.61 11.72 12.44
N ALA A 147 -7.84 13.03 12.62
CA ALA A 147 -6.79 14.01 12.82
C ALA A 147 -5.85 13.66 13.98
N TYR A 148 -6.35 13.07 15.08
CA TYR A 148 -5.49 12.70 16.19
C TYR A 148 -4.52 11.57 15.85
N LEU A 149 -4.95 10.59 15.04
CA LEU A 149 -4.07 9.53 14.56
C LEU A 149 -3.01 10.09 13.61
N PHE A 150 -3.37 11.05 12.74
CA PHE A 150 -2.40 11.73 11.89
C PHE A 150 -1.40 12.54 12.71
N VAL A 151 -1.87 13.33 13.67
CA VAL A 151 -0.99 14.12 14.55
C VAL A 151 -0.05 13.20 15.34
N ALA A 152 -0.56 12.07 15.86
CA ALA A 152 0.27 11.10 16.56
C ALA A 152 1.30 10.43 15.63
N GLY A 153 0.88 10.01 14.43
CA GLY A 153 1.75 9.35 13.46
C GLY A 153 2.84 10.27 12.92
N TYR A 154 2.48 11.45 12.42
CA TYR A 154 3.45 12.44 11.97
C TYR A 154 4.32 12.98 13.10
N GLY A 155 3.74 13.16 14.30
CA GLY A 155 4.50 13.51 15.49
C GLY A 155 5.57 12.47 15.80
N ALA A 156 5.22 11.17 15.77
CA ALA A 156 6.18 10.09 15.95
C ALA A 156 7.26 10.06 14.85
N ILE A 157 6.90 10.28 13.57
CA ILE A 157 7.90 10.41 12.49
C ILE A 157 8.88 11.55 12.78
N LEU A 158 8.39 12.75 13.14
CA LEU A 158 9.25 13.90 13.43
C LEU A 158 10.15 13.68 14.64
N LEU A 159 9.65 12.96 15.65
CA LEU A 159 10.43 12.60 16.84
C LEU A 159 11.49 11.54 16.53
N LEU A 160 11.20 10.58 15.66
CA LEU A 160 12.13 9.51 15.28
C LEU A 160 13.18 9.98 14.26
N ALA A 161 12.85 10.95 13.41
CA ALA A 161 13.71 11.44 12.33
C ALA A 161 15.16 11.79 12.75
N PRO A 162 15.43 12.51 13.85
CA PRO A 162 16.83 12.79 14.24
C PRO A 162 17.60 11.56 14.74
N PHE A 163 16.92 10.46 15.07
CA PHE A 163 17.52 9.23 15.54
C PHE A 163 17.68 8.16 14.44
N SER A 164 17.10 8.38 13.25
CA SER A 164 17.23 7.47 12.12
C SER A 164 18.41 7.86 11.23
N SER A 165 19.15 6.85 10.73
CA SER A 165 20.21 7.10 9.75
C SER A 165 19.61 7.61 8.42
N PRO A 166 20.38 8.32 7.58
CA PRO A 166 19.93 8.77 6.27
C PRO A 166 19.44 7.63 5.37
N GLU A 167 20.07 6.45 5.46
CA GLU A 167 19.71 5.26 4.68
C GLU A 167 18.33 4.73 5.10
N PHE A 168 18.10 4.57 6.41
CA PHE A 168 16.79 4.15 6.92
C PHE A 168 15.71 5.19 6.64
N LEU A 169 16.03 6.49 6.70
CA LEU A 169 15.06 7.53 6.39
C LEU A 169 14.65 7.51 4.91
N ALA A 170 15.61 7.31 4.00
CA ALA A 170 15.34 7.17 2.56
C ALA A 170 14.43 5.95 2.29
N VAL A 171 14.78 4.80 2.86
CA VAL A 171 13.97 3.57 2.74
C VAL A 171 12.59 3.74 3.38
N ALA A 172 12.49 4.43 4.52
CA ALA A 172 11.22 4.65 5.20
C ALA A 172 10.25 5.45 4.32
N VAL A 173 10.73 6.51 3.67
CA VAL A 173 9.91 7.34 2.77
C VAL A 173 9.48 6.55 1.53
N ASP A 174 10.37 5.78 0.92
CA ASP A 174 10.02 4.92 -0.22
C ASP A 174 9.04 3.81 0.18
N ALA A 175 9.22 3.21 1.36
CA ALA A 175 8.33 2.21 1.91
C ALA A 175 6.92 2.75 2.18
N GLY A 176 6.78 4.02 2.57
CA GLY A 176 5.48 4.68 2.70
C GLY A 176 4.71 4.76 1.37
N GLY A 177 5.42 4.82 0.23
CA GLY A 177 4.83 4.77 -1.10
C GLY A 177 4.23 3.41 -1.46
N ILE A 178 4.73 2.31 -0.88
CA ILE A 178 4.34 0.94 -1.24
C ILE A 178 2.89 0.63 -0.90
N THR A 179 2.33 1.25 0.13
CA THR A 179 0.92 1.07 0.52
C THR A 179 -0.05 1.75 -0.43
N THR A 180 0.45 2.55 -1.38
CA THR A 180 -0.32 3.01 -2.53
C THR A 180 -0.42 1.95 -3.65
N GLY A 181 0.03 0.74 -3.37
CA GLY A 181 0.01 -0.40 -4.27
C GLY A 181 -1.39 -0.79 -4.76
N LEU A 182 -1.42 -1.38 -5.94
CA LEU A 182 -2.61 -1.82 -6.66
C LEU A 182 -3.41 -2.90 -5.92
N LEU A 183 -2.79 -3.59 -4.95
CA LEU A 183 -3.44 -4.59 -4.10
C LEU A 183 -3.89 -3.96 -2.77
N THR A 184 -3.00 -3.23 -2.11
CA THR A 184 -3.22 -2.71 -0.76
C THR A 184 -4.37 -1.69 -0.67
N ILE A 185 -4.41 -0.71 -1.58
CA ILE A 185 -5.47 0.33 -1.60
C ILE A 185 -6.88 -0.29 -1.64
N PRO A 186 -7.23 -1.10 -2.66
CA PRO A 186 -8.58 -1.65 -2.78
C PRO A 186 -9.02 -2.45 -1.55
N ILE A 187 -8.09 -3.21 -0.97
CA ILE A 187 -8.35 -4.08 0.17
C ILE A 187 -8.58 -3.28 1.46
N ILE A 188 -7.75 -2.28 1.74
CA ILE A 188 -7.89 -1.42 2.92
C ILE A 188 -9.15 -0.56 2.82
N LEU A 189 -9.46 -0.05 1.62
CA LEU A 189 -10.72 0.64 1.33
C LEU A 189 -11.92 -0.26 1.60
N ALA A 190 -11.91 -1.48 1.07
CA ALA A 190 -12.95 -2.48 1.27
C ALA A 190 -13.16 -2.79 2.76
N LEU A 191 -12.07 -2.97 3.52
CA LEU A 191 -12.13 -3.17 4.97
C LEU A 191 -12.81 -1.98 5.67
N GLY A 192 -12.38 -0.75 5.38
CA GLY A 192 -12.95 0.45 5.98
C GLY A 192 -14.42 0.67 5.62
N ALA A 193 -14.77 0.41 4.36
CA ALA A 193 -16.15 0.45 3.88
C ALA A 193 -17.02 -0.59 4.59
N GLY A 194 -16.54 -1.84 4.71
CA GLY A 194 -17.23 -2.92 5.42
C GLY A 194 -17.48 -2.61 6.89
N VAL A 195 -16.46 -2.09 7.60
CA VAL A 195 -16.61 -1.69 9.01
C VAL A 195 -17.64 -0.56 9.14
N SER A 196 -17.58 0.43 8.25
CA SER A 196 -18.48 1.58 8.28
C SER A 196 -19.92 1.23 7.93
N ALA A 197 -20.14 0.22 7.06
CA ALA A 197 -21.46 -0.20 6.63
C ALA A 197 -22.35 -0.73 7.77
N VAL A 198 -21.73 -1.28 8.82
CA VAL A 198 -22.44 -1.82 10.00
C VAL A 198 -22.66 -0.75 11.09
N LEU A 199 -21.99 0.40 10.98
CA LEU A 199 -22.04 1.48 11.96
C LEU A 199 -22.94 2.62 11.47
N ALA A 200 -24.01 2.90 12.22
CA ALA A 200 -24.94 3.97 11.87
C ALA A 200 -24.25 5.35 11.85
N GLY A 201 -24.53 6.15 10.81
CA GLY A 201 -24.03 7.53 10.68
C GLY A 201 -22.56 7.64 10.24
N ARG A 202 -21.94 6.54 9.78
CA ARG A 202 -20.58 6.53 9.22
C ARG A 202 -20.58 6.68 7.71
N SER A 203 -19.50 7.24 7.19
CA SER A 203 -19.28 7.41 5.75
C SER A 203 -18.17 6.45 5.32
N ALA A 204 -18.55 5.42 4.55
CA ALA A 204 -17.61 4.47 3.98
C ALA A 204 -16.48 5.16 3.20
N LEU A 205 -16.79 6.28 2.55
CA LEU A 205 -15.81 7.07 1.80
C LEU A 205 -14.81 7.72 2.76
N THR A 206 -15.28 8.47 3.76
CA THR A 206 -14.38 9.19 4.68
C THR A 206 -13.53 8.23 5.51
N ASP A 207 -14.13 7.15 6.00
CA ASP A 207 -13.46 6.18 6.85
C ASP A 207 -12.53 5.27 6.06
N GLY A 208 -12.93 4.84 4.86
CA GLY A 208 -12.06 4.10 3.94
C GLY A 208 -10.83 4.90 3.53
N PHE A 209 -11.00 6.11 3.00
CA PHE A 209 -9.86 6.96 2.61
C PHE A 209 -8.98 7.32 3.82
N GLY A 210 -9.57 7.47 5.00
CA GLY A 210 -8.83 7.67 6.24
C GLY A 210 -7.89 6.51 6.57
N LEU A 211 -8.35 5.26 6.38
CA LEU A 211 -7.49 4.08 6.56
C LEU A 211 -6.34 4.04 5.55
N ILE A 212 -6.54 4.42 4.29
CA ILE A 212 -5.44 4.48 3.30
C ILE A 212 -4.35 5.45 3.77
N GLY A 213 -4.77 6.63 4.24
CA GLY A 213 -3.82 7.65 4.70
C GLY A 213 -2.99 7.15 5.88
N LEU A 214 -3.63 6.46 6.84
CA LEU A 214 -2.94 5.83 7.97
C LEU A 214 -2.02 4.70 7.52
N ALA A 215 -2.45 3.88 6.55
CA ALA A 215 -1.64 2.80 6.01
C ALA A 215 -0.30 3.32 5.46
N SER A 216 -0.28 4.52 4.87
CA SER A 216 0.95 5.11 4.29
C SER A 216 1.94 5.63 5.32
N ILE A 217 1.49 5.92 6.54
CA ILE A 217 2.35 6.33 7.66
C ILE A 217 3.02 5.13 8.32
N ALA A 218 2.38 3.97 8.26
CA ALA A 218 2.81 2.80 9.01
C ALA A 218 4.18 2.25 8.58
N PRO A 219 4.46 2.01 7.27
CA PRO A 219 5.78 1.57 6.83
C PRO A 219 6.89 2.53 7.27
N ILE A 220 6.64 3.84 7.21
CA ILE A 220 7.61 4.86 7.63
C ILE A 220 8.00 4.63 9.09
N LEU A 221 6.99 4.52 9.97
CA LEU A 221 7.20 4.24 11.39
C LEU A 221 7.89 2.90 11.63
N GLY A 222 7.52 1.85 10.90
CA GLY A 222 8.12 0.52 11.01
C GLY A 222 9.60 0.51 10.64
N VAL A 223 9.96 1.15 9.53
CA VAL A 223 11.36 1.25 9.07
C VAL A 223 12.19 2.11 10.00
N MET A 224 11.66 3.26 10.44
CA MET A 224 12.37 4.14 11.38
C MET A 224 12.59 3.47 12.74
N ALA A 225 11.59 2.73 13.24
CA ALA A 225 11.73 1.95 14.47
C ALA A 225 12.77 0.82 14.33
N MET A 226 12.82 0.16 13.16
CA MET A 226 13.87 -0.81 12.86
C MET A 226 15.27 -0.18 12.84
N GLY A 227 15.41 1.02 12.27
CA GLY A 227 16.67 1.76 12.22
C GLY A 227 17.24 2.14 13.60
N LEU A 228 16.40 2.16 14.65
CA LEU A 228 16.89 2.32 16.03
C LEU A 228 17.58 1.06 16.57
N VAL A 229 17.20 -0.11 16.06
CA VAL A 229 17.72 -1.42 16.49
C VAL A 229 18.92 -1.83 15.64
N TYR A 230 18.92 -1.45 14.36
CA TYR A 230 19.97 -1.72 13.38
C TYR A 230 20.60 -0.38 12.94
N PRO A 231 21.53 0.19 13.71
CA PRO A 231 22.19 1.45 13.37
C PRO A 231 23.19 1.33 12.22
#